data_AF-A0A1F9MFU3-F1
#
_entry.id   AF-A0A1F9MFU3-F1
#
_cell.length_a   1.000
_cell.length_b   1.000
_cell.length_c   1.000
_cell.angle_alpha   90.00
_cell.angle_beta   90.00
_cell.angle_gamma   90.00
#
_symmetry.space_group_name_H-M   'P 1'
#
loop_
_entity.id
_entity.type
_entity.pdbx_description
1 polymer ?
#
loop_
_entity_poly.entity_id
_entity_poly.type
_entity_poly.pdbx_seq_one_letter_code
_entity_poly.pdbx_strand_id
1 'polypeptide(L)' 'MRKPKVTTQFEKDVKRMERRGCEMQKLSVIIAALLKGEPLDPRYKDHPLKGNYAGTRECHLEPDWLLI' A
#
# COMPACT_ATOMS: atom_id res chain seq x y z
N MET A 1 15.84 8.50 -4.40
CA MET A 1 14.40 8.25 -4.19
C MET A 1 13.90 7.32 -5.27
N ARG A 2 13.08 6.33 -4.93
CA ARG A 2 12.42 5.47 -5.92
C ARG A 2 11.37 6.28 -6.69
N LYS A 3 11.07 5.89 -7.92
CA LYS A 3 10.00 6.51 -8.73
C LYS A 3 8.75 5.64 -8.63
N PRO A 4 7.59 6.17 -8.16
CA PRO A 4 6.37 5.38 -8.10
C PRO A 4 5.88 5.07 -9.52
N LYS A 5 5.42 3.85 -9.73
CA LYS A 5 4.59 3.48 -10.88
C LYS A 5 3.25 3.04 -10.35
N VAL A 6 2.21 3.80 -10.65
CA VAL A 6 0.83 3.51 -10.27
C VAL A 6 0.11 2.80 -11.41
N THR A 7 -0.86 1.97 -11.08
CA THR A 7 -1.78 1.36 -12.06
C THR A 7 -3.08 2.14 -12.09
N THR A 8 -3.83 2.04 -13.18
CA THR A 8 -5.18 2.63 -13.26
C THR A 8 -6.14 1.99 -12.25
N GLN A 9 -5.89 0.73 -11.87
CA GLN A 9 -6.62 0.04 -10.81
C GLN A 9 -6.35 0.69 -9.44
N PHE A 10 -5.07 0.94 -9.12
CA PHE A 10 -4.67 1.62 -7.88
C PHE A 10 -5.36 2.97 -7.72
N GLU A 11 -5.38 3.81 -8.76
CA GLU A 11 -6.04 5.12 -8.69
C GLU A 11 -7.56 5.01 -8.42
N LYS A 12 -8.22 4.01 -9.00
CA LYS A 12 -9.65 3.74 -8.75
C LYS A 12 -9.89 3.29 -7.32
N ASP A 13 -9.02 2.45 -6.79
CA ASP A 13 -9.13 1.93 -5.42
C ASP A 13 -8.85 3.02 -4.39
N VAL A 14 -7.85 3.89 -4.62
CA VAL A 14 -7.59 5.08 -3.78
C VAL A 14 -8.84 5.96 -3.69
N LYS A 15 -9.46 6.29 -4.83
CA LYS A 15 -10.70 7.08 -4.85
C LYS A 15 -11.86 6.37 -4.16
N ARG A 16 -11.92 5.03 -4.25
CA ARG A 16 -12.95 4.24 -3.56
C ARG A 16 -12.76 4.30 -2.03
N MET A 17 -11.53 4.18 -1.55
CA MET A 17 -11.23 4.23 -0.11
C MET A 17 -11.44 5.63 0.46
N GLU A 18 -11.08 6.68 -0.28
CA GLU A 18 -11.39 8.07 0.07
C GLU A 18 -12.90 8.28 0.22
N ARG A 19 -13.72 7.79 -0.73
CA ARG A 19 -15.19 7.87 -0.64
C ARG A 19 -15.79 7.09 0.53
N ARG A 20 -15.10 6.06 1.03
CA ARG A 20 -15.51 5.29 2.21
C ARG A 20 -15.14 5.98 3.53
N GLY A 21 -14.44 7.12 3.47
CA GLY A 21 -13.99 7.85 4.65
C GLY A 21 -12.75 7.24 5.31
N CYS A 22 -11.99 6.42 4.59
CA CYS A 22 -10.77 5.83 5.12
C CYS A 22 -9.69 6.92 5.32
N GLU A 23 -8.83 6.72 6.33
CA GLU A 23 -7.80 7.70 6.66
C GLU A 23 -6.63 7.67 5.66
N MET A 24 -6.73 8.49 4.61
CA MET A 24 -5.75 8.56 3.50
C MET A 24 -4.34 9.00 3.92
N GLN A 25 -4.19 9.57 5.11
CA GLN A 25 -2.89 9.89 5.68
C GLN A 25 -2.06 8.62 5.94
N LYS A 26 -2.69 7.51 6.37
CA LYS A 26 -2.01 6.23 6.59
C LYS A 26 -1.36 5.73 5.30
N LEU A 27 -2.09 5.82 4.19
CA LEU A 27 -1.58 5.45 2.86
C LEU A 27 -0.40 6.33 2.45
N SER A 28 -0.51 7.64 2.64
CA SER A 28 0.55 8.59 2.29
C SER A 28 1.86 8.33 3.05
N VAL A 29 1.78 8.00 4.34
CA VAL A 29 2.96 7.68 5.18
C VAL A 29 3.69 6.44 4.65
N ILE A 30 2.95 5.38 4.34
CA ILE A 30 3.54 4.14 3.81
C ILE A 30 4.18 4.38 2.44
N ILE A 31 3.49 5.07 1.53
CA ILE A 31 4.04 5.40 0.21
C ILE A 31 5.34 6.20 0.36
N ALA A 32 5.39 7.18 1.26
CA ALA A 32 6.59 7.96 1.51
C ALA A 32 7.77 7.09 2.00
N ALA A 33 7.53 6.18 2.95
CA ALA A 33 8.55 5.25 3.44
C ALA A 33 9.04 4.32 2.31
N LEU A 34 8.12 3.75 1.51
CA LEU A 34 8.45 2.90 0.37
C LEU A 34 9.30 3.63 -0.68
N LEU A 35 8.99 4.90 -0.95
CA LEU A 35 9.73 5.74 -1.90
C LEU A 35 11.14 6.11 -1.41
N LYS A 36 11.31 6.25 -0.09
CA LYS A 36 12.61 6.42 0.55
C LYS A 36 13.41 5.12 0.63
N GLY A 37 12.74 3.96 0.50
CA GLY A 37 13.36 2.65 0.70
C GLY A 37 13.57 2.32 2.17
N GLU A 38 12.82 2.97 3.06
CA GLU A 38 12.83 2.70 4.49
C GLU A 38 12.02 1.43 4.79
N PRO A 39 12.41 0.65 5.81
CA PRO A 39 11.63 -0.49 6.27
C PRO A 39 10.28 0.00 6.84
N LEU A 40 9.22 -0.74 6.56
CA LEU A 40 7.91 -0.48 7.16
C LEU A 40 7.88 -1.01 8.61
N ASP A 41 7.14 -0.32 9.46
CA ASP A 41 6.90 -0.77 10.83
C ASP A 41 6.20 -2.16 10.82
N PRO A 42 6.61 -3.11 11.70
CA PRO A 42 6.03 -4.45 11.76
C PRO A 42 4.51 -4.50 11.89
N ARG A 43 3.87 -3.43 12.41
CA ARG A 43 2.41 -3.31 12.50
C ARG A 43 1.70 -3.43 11.14
N TYR A 44 2.38 -3.06 10.06
CA TYR A 44 1.85 -3.11 8.70
C TYR A 44 1.94 -4.51 8.08
N LYS A 45 2.43 -5.51 8.81
CA LYS A 45 2.47 -6.93 8.38
C LYS A 45 2.98 -7.13 6.95
N ASP A 46 4.01 -6.38 6.57
CA ASP A 46 4.58 -6.44 5.22
C ASP A 46 5.15 -7.84 4.94
N HIS A 47 4.59 -8.52 3.94
CA HIS A 47 4.98 -9.89 3.60
C HIS A 47 4.89 -10.15 2.09
N PRO A 48 5.72 -11.06 1.55
CA PRO A 48 5.66 -11.41 0.13
C PRO A 48 4.40 -12.21 -0.18
N LEU A 49 3.75 -11.87 -1.30
CA LEU A 49 2.63 -12.65 -1.82
C LEU A 49 3.12 -13.83 -2.68
N LYS A 50 2.25 -14.83 -2.83
CA LYS A 50 2.48 -16.06 -3.62
C LYS A 50 1.42 -16.20 -4.70
N GLY A 51 1.62 -17.14 -5.63
CA GLY A 51 0.66 -17.43 -6.71
C GLY A 51 0.64 -16.36 -7.79
N ASN A 52 -0.55 -15.89 -8.19
CA ASN A 52 -0.71 -14.86 -9.23
C ASN A 52 -0.07 -13.51 -8.86
N TYR A 53 0.22 -13.29 -7.58
CA TYR A 53 0.90 -12.11 -7.05
C TYR A 53 2.35 -12.42 -6.62
N ALA A 54 2.94 -13.51 -7.14
CA ALA A 54 4.34 -13.81 -6.87
C ALA A 54 5.24 -12.66 -7.35
N GLY A 55 6.10 -12.19 -6.43
CA GLY A 55 6.99 -11.05 -6.69
C GLY A 55 6.44 -9.69 -6.24
N THR A 56 5.20 -9.63 -5.74
CA THR A 56 4.68 -8.45 -5.04
C THR A 56 4.71 -8.65 -3.52
N ARG A 57 4.49 -7.56 -2.78
CA ARG A 57 4.39 -7.56 -1.32
C ARG A 57 3.03 -6.99 -0.94
N GLU A 58 2.47 -7.47 0.16
CA GLU A 58 1.26 -6.92 0.74
C GLU A 58 1.56 -6.28 2.09
N CYS A 59 1.00 -5.09 2.34
CA CYS A 59 1.00 -4.46 3.66
C CYS A 59 -0.42 -4.07 4.10
N HIS A 60 -0.67 -4.19 5.39
CA HIS A 60 -1.95 -4.00 6.06
C HIS A 60 -2.01 -2.61 6.66
N LEU A 61 -2.80 -1.70 6.06
CA LEU A 61 -3.07 -0.36 6.61
C LEU A 61 -4.08 -0.47 7.76
N GLU A 62 -5.07 -1.33 7.59
CA GLU A 62 -6.10 -1.72 8.56
C GLU A 62 -6.47 -3.20 8.33
N PRO A 63 -7.21 -3.87 9.24
CA PRO A 63 -7.59 -5.27 9.07
C PRO A 63 -8.24 -5.59 7.72
N ASP A 64 -9.05 -4.67 7.19
CA ASP A 64 -9.74 -4.80 5.89
C ASP A 64 -9.18 -3.85 4.81
N TRP A 65 -8.01 -3.25 5.03
CA TRP A 65 -7.37 -2.34 4.08
C TRP A 65 -5.94 -2.75 3.77
N LEU A 66 -5.76 -3.32 2.58
CA LEU A 66 -4.50 -3.87 2.09
C LEU A 66 -3.94 -3.00 0.97
N LEU A 67 -2.61 -2.89 0.93
CA LEU A 67 -1.85 -2.30 -0.17
C LEU A 67 -0.93 -3.38 -0.76
N ILE A 68 -1.03 -3.57 -2.07
CA ILE A 68 -0.27 -4.53 -2.89
C ILE A 68 0.58 -3.77 -3.91
#